data_AF-O29305-F1
#
_entry.id   AF-O29305-F1
#
_cell.length_a   1.000
_cell.length_b   1.000
_cell.length_c   1.000
_cell.angle_alpha   90.00
_cell.angle_beta   90.00
_cell.angle_gamma   90.00
#
_symmetry.space_group_name_H-M   'P 1'
#
loop_
_entity.id
_entity.type
_entity.pdbx_description
1 polymer ?
#
loop_
_entity_poly.entity_id
_entity_poly.type
_entity_poly.pdbx_seq_one_letter_code
_entity_poly.pdbx_strand_id
1 'polypeptide(L)'
;MQVKILDTTLRDGEQTPGVSLSVEQKVMIAEALDNLGVDIIEAGTAIASEGDFQAIKEISQRGLNAEICSFARIKREDIDAAADAGAESIFMVAPSSDIHINAKFPGKDRDYVIEKSVEAIEYAKERGLIVEFGAEDASRADLDFVIQLFKRAEEAKADRITFADTVGVLSPEKMEEIVRKIKAKVKLPLAIHCHDDFGLATANTIFGIKAGAEEFHGTINGLGERAGNAAIEEVVIALEYLYGIKTKIKKERLYNTSKLVEKLSRVVVPPNKPIVGDNAFTHESGIHTSALFRDAKSYEPISPEVVGRKRVIVLGKHAGRASVEAIMNELGYKATPEQMKEILARIKEIGDKGKRVTDADVRTIIETVLQIKREKKVKLEDLAIFSGKNVMPMASVKLKIDGQERIEAAVGLGPVDAAINAIRRAIKEFADIKLVSYHVDAITGGTDALVDVVVQLKKDNKIVTARGARTDIIMASVEAFIEGINMLF
;
A
#
# COMPACT_ATOMS: atom_id res chain seq x y z
N MET A 1 -20.64 -0.42 18.79
CA MET A 1 -19.98 -1.66 18.37
C MET A 1 -18.59 -1.32 17.90
N GLN A 2 -17.57 -1.99 18.41
CA GLN A 2 -16.19 -1.89 17.91
C GLN A 2 -15.93 -3.17 17.13
N VAL A 3 -15.53 -3.05 15.87
CA VAL A 3 -15.30 -4.19 14.99
C VAL A 3 -13.85 -4.64 15.14
N LYS A 4 -13.64 -5.96 15.26
CA LYS A 4 -12.31 -6.56 15.27
C LYS A 4 -11.77 -6.72 13.86
N ILE A 5 -10.45 -6.66 13.73
CA ILE A 5 -9.75 -6.82 12.44
C ILE A 5 -8.72 -7.93 12.57
N LEU A 6 -8.89 -8.97 11.76
CA LEU A 6 -7.86 -9.95 11.48
C LEU A 6 -7.13 -9.54 10.20
N ASP A 7 -5.85 -9.18 10.33
CA ASP A 7 -4.97 -8.98 9.19
C ASP A 7 -4.37 -10.31 8.75
N THR A 8 -4.59 -10.68 7.48
CA THR A 8 -4.00 -11.87 6.85
C THR A 8 -2.99 -11.50 5.76
N THR A 9 -2.34 -10.34 5.87
CA THR A 9 -1.30 -9.92 4.92
C THR A 9 -0.13 -10.90 4.88
N LEU A 10 0.18 -11.53 6.02
CA LEU A 10 1.29 -12.48 6.21
C LEU A 10 0.96 -13.95 5.87
N ARG A 11 -0.31 -14.27 5.59
CA ARG A 11 -0.74 -15.60 5.16
C ARG A 11 -1.41 -15.54 3.80
N ASP A 12 -2.65 -15.05 3.74
CA ASP A 12 -3.41 -15.00 2.48
C ASP A 12 -2.80 -13.98 1.51
N GLY A 13 -2.33 -12.83 2.04
CA GLY A 13 -1.62 -11.83 1.25
C GLY A 13 -0.33 -12.36 0.59
N GLU A 14 0.36 -13.31 1.22
CA GLU A 14 1.53 -13.98 0.64
C GLU A 14 1.17 -14.99 -0.45
N GLN A 15 -0.09 -15.43 -0.53
CA GLN A 15 -0.58 -16.24 -1.66
C GLN A 15 -0.71 -15.43 -2.96
N THR A 16 -0.46 -14.12 -2.92
CA THR A 16 -0.30 -13.31 -4.13
C THR A 16 0.85 -13.86 -4.98
N PRO A 17 0.64 -14.21 -6.27
CA PRO A 17 1.67 -14.80 -7.10
C PRO A 17 2.98 -13.98 -7.13
N GLY A 18 4.08 -14.61 -6.74
CA GLY A 18 5.41 -14.00 -6.73
C GLY A 18 5.80 -13.31 -5.42
N VAL A 19 4.91 -13.24 -4.44
CA VAL A 19 5.24 -12.79 -3.08
C VAL A 19 5.86 -13.96 -2.31
N SER A 20 7.02 -13.72 -1.71
CA SER A 20 7.67 -14.65 -0.79
C SER A 20 8.49 -13.84 0.20
N LEU A 21 8.07 -13.86 1.45
CA LEU A 21 8.62 -13.02 2.51
C LEU A 21 9.60 -13.84 3.36
N SER A 22 10.78 -13.28 3.63
CA SER A 22 11.68 -13.87 4.63
C SER A 22 11.11 -13.71 6.04
N VAL A 23 11.61 -14.48 7.00
CA VAL A 23 11.23 -14.39 8.42
C VAL A 23 11.36 -12.94 8.93
N GLU A 24 12.47 -12.27 8.62
CA GLU A 24 12.71 -10.88 9.02
C GLU A 24 11.70 -9.91 8.37
N GLN A 25 11.32 -10.17 7.12
CA GLN A 25 10.30 -9.36 6.44
C GLN A 25 8.91 -9.55 7.05
N LYS A 26 8.55 -10.78 7.43
CA LYS A 26 7.30 -11.07 8.14
C LYS A 26 7.26 -10.38 9.50
N VAL A 27 8.36 -10.42 10.26
CA VAL A 27 8.48 -9.70 11.54
C VAL A 27 8.32 -8.19 11.36
N MET A 28 8.98 -7.59 10.36
CA MET A 28 8.84 -6.15 10.08
C MET A 28 7.39 -5.74 9.77
N ILE A 29 6.67 -6.56 9.00
CA ILE A 29 5.26 -6.32 8.69
C ILE A 29 4.40 -6.52 9.94
N ALA A 30 4.61 -7.58 10.71
CA ALA A 30 3.87 -7.84 11.95
C ALA A 30 3.99 -6.69 12.97
N GLU A 31 5.21 -6.18 13.19
CA GLU A 31 5.44 -5.01 14.04
C GLU A 31 4.73 -3.75 13.50
N ALA A 32 4.66 -3.58 12.17
CA ALA A 32 3.94 -2.46 11.56
C ALA A 32 2.41 -2.60 11.69
N LEU A 33 1.88 -3.82 11.58
CA LEU A 33 0.47 -4.15 11.77
C LEU A 33 0.04 -3.96 13.22
N ASP A 34 0.81 -4.43 14.19
CA ASP A 34 0.57 -4.19 15.62
C ASP A 34 0.54 -2.69 15.93
N ASN A 35 1.52 -1.96 15.39
CA ASN A 35 1.58 -0.51 15.53
C ASN A 35 0.39 0.21 14.88
N LEU A 36 -0.11 -0.30 13.75
CA LEU A 36 -1.32 0.18 13.08
C LEU A 36 -2.57 -0.04 13.95
N GLY A 37 -2.59 -1.10 14.76
CA GLY A 37 -3.64 -1.40 15.73
C GLY A 37 -4.67 -2.42 15.24
N VAL A 38 -4.25 -3.41 14.43
CA VAL A 38 -5.08 -4.58 14.12
C VAL A 38 -5.29 -5.43 15.39
N ASP A 39 -6.38 -6.18 15.46
CA ASP A 39 -6.69 -6.99 16.64
C ASP A 39 -5.99 -8.35 16.61
N ILE A 40 -5.92 -8.96 15.41
CA ILE A 40 -5.35 -10.29 15.17
C ILE A 40 -4.43 -10.21 13.95
N ILE A 41 -3.27 -10.87 14.02
CA ILE A 41 -2.35 -11.04 12.90
C ILE A 41 -2.28 -12.53 12.56
N GLU A 42 -2.80 -12.93 11.40
CA GLU A 42 -2.58 -14.28 10.85
C GLU A 42 -1.19 -14.34 10.21
N ALA A 43 -0.23 -14.83 10.98
CA ALA A 43 1.21 -14.71 10.71
C ALA A 43 1.76 -15.75 9.72
N GLY A 44 0.94 -16.68 9.26
CA GLY A 44 1.31 -17.71 8.28
C GLY A 44 0.58 -19.03 8.50
N THR A 45 1.10 -20.09 7.89
CA THR A 45 0.65 -21.47 8.12
C THR A 45 1.80 -22.28 8.70
N ALA A 46 1.80 -22.54 10.01
CA ALA A 46 2.95 -23.14 10.71
C ALA A 46 3.46 -24.45 10.08
N ILE A 47 2.56 -25.28 9.53
CA ILE A 47 2.91 -26.56 8.91
C ILE A 47 3.36 -26.44 7.44
N ALA A 48 3.18 -25.28 6.79
CA ALA A 48 3.42 -25.14 5.35
C ALA A 48 4.91 -25.13 5.00
N SER A 49 5.75 -24.52 5.84
CA SER A 49 7.20 -24.50 5.66
C SER A 49 7.93 -24.19 6.97
N GLU A 50 9.21 -24.54 7.04
CA GLU A 50 10.07 -24.14 8.16
C GLU A 50 10.15 -22.61 8.31
N GLY A 51 10.10 -21.87 7.19
CA GLY A 51 10.09 -20.40 7.21
C GLY A 51 8.85 -19.84 7.91
N ASP A 52 7.67 -20.40 7.63
CA ASP A 52 6.42 -19.99 8.28
C ASP A 52 6.41 -20.36 9.77
N PHE A 53 6.89 -21.56 10.11
CA PHE A 53 7.02 -21.99 11.49
C PHE A 53 7.92 -21.03 12.30
N GLN A 54 9.10 -20.71 11.78
CA GLN A 54 10.04 -19.79 12.45
C GLN A 54 9.50 -18.35 12.49
N ALA A 55 8.78 -17.90 11.46
CA ALA A 55 8.18 -16.57 11.44
C ALA A 55 7.10 -16.42 12.52
N ILE A 56 6.17 -17.37 12.62
CA ILE A 56 5.14 -17.37 13.68
C ILE A 56 5.81 -17.38 15.05
N LYS A 57 6.81 -18.24 15.25
CA LYS A 57 7.56 -18.33 16.49
C LYS A 57 8.26 -17.05 16.88
N GLU A 58 8.93 -16.40 15.94
CA GLU A 58 9.61 -15.13 16.22
C GLU A 58 8.61 -14.02 16.52
N ILE A 59 7.53 -13.92 15.74
CA ILE A 59 6.47 -12.91 15.92
C ILE A 59 5.78 -13.07 17.29
N SER A 60 5.41 -14.29 17.67
CA SER A 60 4.80 -14.59 18.98
C SER A 60 5.71 -14.22 20.16
N GLN A 61 7.03 -14.15 19.96
CA GLN A 61 8.00 -13.76 21.00
C GLN A 61 8.28 -12.26 21.07
N ARG A 62 7.71 -11.44 20.15
CA ARG A 62 7.95 -9.99 20.10
C ARG A 62 7.17 -9.19 21.16
N GLY A 63 6.21 -9.80 21.85
CA GLY A 63 5.36 -9.10 22.82
C GLY A 63 4.47 -8.03 22.17
N LEU A 64 3.93 -8.34 21.00
CA LEU A 64 2.95 -7.51 20.31
C LEU A 64 1.63 -7.44 21.10
N ASN A 65 0.81 -6.43 20.82
CA ASN A 65 -0.51 -6.26 21.43
C ASN A 65 -1.60 -7.04 20.69
N ALA A 66 -1.41 -7.27 19.39
CA ALA A 66 -2.30 -8.08 18.56
C ALA A 66 -2.16 -9.57 18.90
N GLU A 67 -3.28 -10.30 18.83
CA GLU A 67 -3.33 -11.77 18.95
C GLU A 67 -2.61 -12.42 17.76
N ILE A 68 -1.64 -13.30 18.02
CA ILE A 68 -0.90 -13.97 16.93
C ILE A 68 -1.61 -15.28 16.54
N CYS A 69 -2.07 -15.34 15.30
CA CYS A 69 -2.86 -16.43 14.74
C CYS A 69 -2.07 -17.23 13.69
N SER A 70 -2.26 -18.55 13.63
CA SER A 70 -1.82 -19.40 12.53
C SER A 70 -3.01 -19.96 11.78
N PHE A 71 -2.92 -20.02 10.45
CA PHE A 71 -3.83 -20.82 9.64
C PHE A 71 -3.60 -22.31 9.86
N ALA A 72 -4.66 -23.11 9.78
CA ALA A 72 -4.57 -24.57 9.78
C ALA A 72 -5.70 -25.23 8.99
N ARG A 73 -5.43 -26.42 8.46
CA ARG A 73 -6.51 -27.33 8.03
C ARG A 73 -7.10 -28.00 9.28
N ILE A 74 -8.28 -28.62 9.15
CA ILE A 74 -8.90 -29.45 10.19
C ILE A 74 -8.16 -30.78 10.41
N LYS A 75 -6.88 -30.70 10.78
CA LYS A 75 -5.96 -31.82 11.01
C LYS A 75 -5.12 -31.59 12.28
N ARG A 76 -4.88 -32.66 13.04
CA ARG A 76 -4.10 -32.58 14.28
C ARG A 76 -2.67 -32.09 14.07
N GLU A 77 -1.99 -32.56 13.01
CA GLU A 77 -0.61 -32.14 12.69
C GLU A 77 -0.47 -30.63 12.43
N ASP A 78 -1.48 -30.01 11.80
CA ASP A 78 -1.53 -28.57 11.56
C ASP A 78 -1.74 -27.80 12.88
N ILE A 79 -2.65 -28.29 13.73
CA ILE A 79 -2.93 -27.73 15.06
C ILE A 79 -1.70 -27.83 15.96
N ASP A 80 -1.00 -28.98 15.91
CA ASP A 80 0.20 -29.22 16.69
C ASP A 80 1.30 -28.23 16.30
N ALA A 81 1.54 -28.06 14.99
CA ALA A 81 2.52 -27.11 14.49
C ALA A 81 2.19 -25.65 14.88
N ALA A 82 0.92 -25.25 14.82
CA ALA A 82 0.50 -23.90 15.22
C ALA A 82 0.78 -23.64 16.71
N ALA A 83 0.40 -24.58 17.59
CA ALA A 83 0.65 -24.45 19.02
C ALA A 83 2.16 -24.54 19.37
N ASP A 84 2.92 -25.40 18.68
CA ASP A 84 4.37 -25.53 18.89
C ASP A 84 5.16 -24.32 18.39
N ALA A 85 4.63 -23.62 17.38
CA ALA A 85 5.15 -22.32 16.94
C ALA A 85 4.80 -21.19 17.93
N GLY A 86 3.94 -21.42 18.92
CA GLY A 86 3.56 -20.42 19.91
C GLY A 86 2.48 -19.45 19.43
N ALA A 87 1.64 -19.84 18.46
CA ALA A 87 0.44 -19.08 18.14
C ALA A 87 -0.52 -19.06 19.34
N GLU A 88 -1.19 -17.93 19.57
CA GLU A 88 -2.23 -17.79 20.60
C GLU A 88 -3.59 -18.31 20.10
N SER A 89 -3.81 -18.22 18.79
CA SER A 89 -5.02 -18.66 18.13
C SER A 89 -4.78 -19.39 16.82
N ILE A 90 -5.83 -20.06 16.36
CA ILE A 90 -5.84 -20.79 15.10
C ILE A 90 -7.07 -20.39 14.30
N PHE A 91 -6.86 -20.08 13.01
CA PHE A 91 -7.94 -19.99 12.04
C PHE A 91 -7.97 -21.29 11.23
N MET A 92 -9.00 -22.10 11.46
CA MET A 92 -9.18 -23.36 10.76
C MET A 92 -10.41 -23.32 9.86
N VAL A 93 -10.29 -23.92 8.67
CA VAL A 93 -11.37 -23.90 7.68
C VAL A 93 -11.81 -25.29 7.26
N ALA A 94 -13.12 -25.45 7.05
CA ALA A 94 -13.72 -26.64 6.47
C ALA A 94 -14.48 -26.31 5.16
N PRO A 95 -14.37 -27.16 4.12
CA PRO A 95 -15.11 -26.95 2.89
C PRO A 95 -16.61 -27.03 3.15
N SER A 96 -17.35 -26.01 2.73
CA SER A 96 -18.77 -25.87 3.06
C SER A 96 -19.70 -25.98 1.86
N SER A 97 -19.22 -25.72 0.64
CA SER A 97 -20.00 -25.99 -0.57
C SER A 97 -19.90 -27.46 -0.98
N ASP A 98 -20.96 -28.01 -1.56
CA ASP A 98 -20.90 -29.38 -2.10
C ASP A 98 -19.83 -29.51 -3.20
N ILE A 99 -19.52 -28.41 -3.90
CA ILE A 99 -18.42 -28.35 -4.88
C ILE A 99 -17.09 -28.64 -4.18
N HIS A 100 -16.78 -27.92 -3.10
CA HIS A 100 -15.55 -28.11 -2.35
C HIS A 100 -15.52 -29.44 -1.61
N ILE A 101 -16.62 -29.89 -1.01
CA ILE A 101 -16.69 -31.16 -0.28
C ILE A 101 -16.38 -32.31 -1.25
N ASN A 102 -17.05 -32.37 -2.40
CA ASN A 102 -16.81 -33.42 -3.40
C ASN A 102 -15.39 -33.41 -3.96
N ALA A 103 -14.81 -32.21 -4.15
CA ALA A 103 -13.46 -32.08 -4.70
C ALA A 103 -12.35 -32.40 -3.69
N LYS A 104 -12.47 -31.91 -2.45
CA LYS A 104 -11.44 -32.06 -1.40
C LYS A 104 -11.58 -33.37 -0.62
N PHE A 105 -12.79 -33.90 -0.51
CA PHE A 105 -13.09 -35.15 0.19
C PHE A 105 -13.94 -36.09 -0.69
N PRO A 106 -13.37 -36.66 -1.76
CA PRO A 106 -14.12 -37.54 -2.66
C PRO A 106 -14.84 -38.68 -1.93
N GLY A 107 -16.15 -38.78 -2.14
CA GLY A 107 -17.02 -39.81 -1.54
C GLY A 107 -17.40 -39.56 -0.08
N LYS A 108 -17.13 -38.38 0.46
CA LYS A 108 -17.58 -37.95 1.80
C LYS A 108 -18.78 -37.01 1.68
N ASP A 109 -19.56 -36.94 2.75
CA ASP A 109 -20.74 -36.10 2.85
C ASP A 109 -20.56 -34.97 3.87
N ARG A 110 -21.63 -34.19 4.03
CA ARG A 110 -21.73 -33.07 4.97
C ARG A 110 -21.53 -33.52 6.43
N ASP A 111 -21.99 -34.71 6.80
CA ASP A 111 -21.87 -35.23 8.17
C ASP A 111 -20.40 -35.57 8.50
N TYR A 112 -19.68 -36.16 7.55
CA TYR A 112 -18.22 -36.37 7.70
C TYR A 112 -17.46 -35.06 7.94
N VAL A 113 -17.81 -34.00 7.21
CA VAL A 113 -17.17 -32.68 7.38
C VAL A 113 -17.48 -32.11 8.76
N ILE A 114 -18.72 -32.23 9.23
CA ILE A 114 -19.11 -31.81 10.59
C ILE A 114 -18.32 -32.58 11.64
N GLU A 115 -18.24 -33.91 11.54
CA GLU A 115 -17.52 -34.76 12.50
C GLU A 115 -16.04 -34.34 12.60
N LYS A 116 -15.35 -34.20 11.46
CA LYS A 116 -13.94 -33.80 11.43
C LYS A 116 -13.70 -32.36 11.89
N SER A 117 -14.65 -31.48 11.65
CA SER A 117 -14.60 -30.11 12.17
C SER A 117 -14.69 -30.09 13.69
N VAL A 118 -15.64 -30.84 14.27
CA VAL A 118 -15.79 -30.94 15.74
C VAL A 118 -14.54 -31.54 16.38
N GLU A 119 -14.02 -32.66 15.85
CA GLU A 119 -12.79 -33.29 16.35
C GLU A 119 -11.59 -32.32 16.33
N ALA A 120 -11.45 -31.52 15.26
CA ALA A 120 -10.36 -30.56 15.13
C ALA A 120 -10.49 -29.37 16.10
N ILE A 121 -11.72 -28.85 16.27
CA ILE A 121 -11.99 -27.76 17.22
C ILE A 121 -11.67 -28.21 18.65
N GLU A 122 -12.22 -29.35 19.07
CA GLU A 122 -12.01 -29.90 20.42
C GLU A 122 -10.52 -30.11 20.69
N TYR A 123 -9.78 -30.68 19.74
CA TYR A 123 -8.34 -30.88 19.87
C TYR A 123 -7.56 -29.57 19.95
N ALA A 124 -7.92 -28.55 19.17
CA ALA A 124 -7.28 -27.23 19.27
C ALA A 124 -7.55 -26.56 20.62
N LYS A 125 -8.75 -26.73 21.20
CA LYS A 125 -9.05 -26.27 22.56
C LYS A 125 -8.21 -27.02 23.61
N GLU A 126 -8.02 -28.34 23.47
CA GLU A 126 -7.15 -29.14 24.33
C GLU A 126 -5.68 -28.67 24.27
N ARG A 127 -5.22 -28.24 23.09
CA ARG A 127 -3.89 -27.65 22.86
C ARG A 127 -3.75 -26.22 23.42
N GLY A 128 -4.81 -25.64 23.98
CA GLY A 128 -4.80 -24.33 24.63
C GLY A 128 -4.99 -23.14 23.69
N LEU A 129 -5.42 -23.37 22.45
CA LEU A 129 -5.59 -22.32 21.45
C LEU A 129 -6.97 -21.64 21.55
N ILE A 130 -7.02 -20.36 21.18
CA ILE A 130 -8.26 -19.69 20.77
C ILE A 130 -8.61 -20.20 19.37
N VAL A 131 -9.85 -20.65 19.16
CA VAL A 131 -10.27 -21.29 17.92
C VAL A 131 -11.24 -20.42 17.16
N GLU A 132 -10.83 -20.04 15.97
CA GLU A 132 -11.68 -19.47 14.94
C GLU A 132 -11.98 -20.53 13.87
N PHE A 133 -13.26 -20.79 13.63
CA PHE A 133 -13.70 -21.81 12.69
C PHE A 133 -14.42 -21.20 11.47
N GLY A 134 -13.83 -21.38 10.28
CA GLY A 134 -14.31 -20.84 9.03
C GLY A 134 -15.04 -21.85 8.13
N ALA A 135 -16.14 -21.39 7.54
CA ALA A 135 -16.82 -22.09 6.45
C ALA A 135 -16.23 -21.63 5.10
N GLU A 136 -15.37 -22.45 4.51
CA GLU A 136 -14.74 -22.18 3.21
C GLU A 136 -15.75 -22.36 2.06
N ASP A 137 -15.75 -21.44 1.11
CA ASP A 137 -16.66 -21.39 -0.04
C ASP A 137 -18.14 -21.34 0.36
N ALA A 138 -18.42 -20.74 1.53
CA ALA A 138 -19.76 -20.64 2.07
C ALA A 138 -20.70 -19.79 1.19
N SER A 139 -20.16 -18.91 0.35
CA SER A 139 -20.93 -18.12 -0.62
C SER A 139 -21.66 -18.95 -1.68
N ARG A 140 -21.20 -20.18 -1.93
CA ARG A 140 -21.84 -21.14 -2.86
C ARG A 140 -22.42 -22.37 -2.16
N ALA A 141 -22.44 -22.37 -0.84
CA ALA A 141 -22.96 -23.46 -0.03
C ALA A 141 -24.47 -23.33 0.23
N ASP A 142 -25.08 -24.45 0.64
CA ASP A 142 -26.40 -24.44 1.27
C ASP A 142 -26.31 -23.72 2.62
N LEU A 143 -27.00 -22.60 2.76
CA LEU A 143 -26.94 -21.76 3.95
C LEU A 143 -27.41 -22.48 5.22
N ASP A 144 -28.40 -23.39 5.12
CA ASP A 144 -28.85 -24.13 6.30
C ASP A 144 -27.79 -25.12 6.77
N PHE A 145 -27.01 -25.70 5.84
CA PHE A 145 -25.83 -26.50 6.20
C PHE A 145 -24.72 -25.65 6.83
N VAL A 146 -24.41 -24.47 6.30
CA VAL A 146 -23.42 -23.54 6.90
C VAL A 146 -23.83 -23.19 8.33
N ILE A 147 -25.11 -22.88 8.56
CA ILE A 147 -25.63 -22.60 9.90
C ILE A 147 -25.51 -23.83 10.81
N GLN A 148 -25.80 -25.04 10.32
CA GLN A 148 -25.63 -26.27 11.07
C GLN A 148 -24.16 -26.48 11.47
N LEU A 149 -23.24 -26.32 10.52
CA LEU A 149 -21.80 -26.45 10.76
C LEU A 149 -21.33 -25.48 11.85
N PHE A 150 -21.76 -24.20 11.80
CA PHE A 150 -21.44 -23.22 12.84
C PHE A 150 -22.06 -23.52 14.21
N LYS A 151 -23.27 -24.10 14.26
CA LYS A 151 -23.85 -24.57 15.53
C LYS A 151 -23.04 -25.70 16.14
N ARG A 152 -22.55 -26.64 15.33
CA ARG A 152 -21.68 -27.72 15.80
C ARG A 152 -20.33 -27.18 16.28
N ALA A 153 -19.78 -26.15 15.63
CA ALA A 153 -18.61 -25.44 16.12
C ALA A 153 -18.85 -24.74 17.47
N GLU A 154 -20.02 -24.12 17.67
CA GLU A 154 -20.44 -23.52 18.95
C GLU A 154 -20.57 -24.57 20.06
N GLU A 155 -21.15 -25.74 19.76
CA GLU A 155 -21.21 -26.87 20.70
C GLU A 155 -19.80 -27.36 21.09
N ALA A 156 -18.89 -27.45 20.11
CA ALA A 156 -17.49 -27.85 20.26
C ALA A 156 -16.59 -26.78 20.90
N LYS A 157 -17.14 -25.63 21.32
CA LYS A 157 -16.44 -24.53 22.01
C LYS A 157 -15.45 -23.74 21.13
N ALA A 158 -15.72 -23.60 19.83
CA ALA A 158 -15.07 -22.55 19.05
C ALA A 158 -15.35 -21.16 19.66
N ASP A 159 -14.37 -20.26 19.60
CA ASP A 159 -14.46 -18.92 20.21
C ASP A 159 -15.08 -17.90 19.25
N ARG A 160 -14.91 -18.11 17.94
CA ARG A 160 -15.48 -17.29 16.85
C ARG A 160 -15.62 -18.10 15.57
N ILE A 161 -16.45 -17.63 14.65
CA ILE A 161 -16.75 -18.30 13.37
C ILE A 161 -16.58 -17.34 12.20
N THR A 162 -16.28 -17.87 11.02
CA THR A 162 -15.98 -17.04 9.83
C THR A 162 -16.74 -17.51 8.62
N PHE A 163 -17.49 -16.60 8.00
CA PHE A 163 -18.11 -16.84 6.70
C PHE A 163 -17.17 -16.37 5.59
N ALA A 164 -16.73 -17.29 4.73
CA ALA A 164 -15.82 -16.97 3.62
C ALA A 164 -16.54 -16.94 2.26
N ASP A 165 -16.47 -15.79 1.58
CA ASP A 165 -16.74 -15.67 0.15
C ASP A 165 -15.46 -15.93 -0.64
N THR A 166 -15.05 -17.21 -0.66
CA THR A 166 -13.75 -17.67 -1.16
C THR A 166 -13.48 -17.30 -2.61
N VAL A 167 -14.53 -17.14 -3.42
CA VAL A 167 -14.45 -16.81 -4.85
C VAL A 167 -15.07 -15.45 -5.20
N GLY A 168 -15.33 -14.61 -4.20
CA GLY A 168 -15.79 -13.23 -4.37
C GLY A 168 -17.11 -13.06 -5.14
N VAL A 169 -18.03 -14.03 -5.05
CA VAL A 169 -19.24 -14.08 -5.90
C VAL A 169 -20.46 -13.37 -5.31
N LEU A 170 -20.41 -12.96 -4.04
CA LEU A 170 -21.58 -12.33 -3.40
C LEU A 170 -21.76 -10.88 -3.84
N SER A 171 -23.02 -10.45 -3.86
CA SER A 171 -23.37 -9.03 -3.88
C SER A 171 -23.52 -8.51 -2.45
N PRO A 172 -23.41 -7.19 -2.21
CA PRO A 172 -23.54 -6.62 -0.88
C PRO A 172 -24.90 -6.92 -0.23
N GLU A 173 -26.00 -6.88 -0.99
CA GLU A 173 -27.34 -7.21 -0.49
C GLU A 173 -27.44 -8.68 -0.06
N LYS A 174 -26.79 -9.58 -0.83
CA LYS A 174 -26.79 -11.01 -0.51
C LYS A 174 -25.96 -11.28 0.74
N MET A 175 -24.81 -10.61 0.88
CA MET A 175 -24.01 -10.67 2.10
C MET A 175 -24.81 -10.20 3.32
N GLU A 176 -25.54 -9.07 3.20
CA GLU A 176 -26.39 -8.56 4.29
C GLU A 176 -27.47 -9.59 4.71
N GLU A 177 -28.13 -10.22 3.73
CA GLU A 177 -29.14 -11.25 3.96
C GLU A 177 -28.56 -12.47 4.70
N ILE A 178 -27.41 -12.98 4.23
CA ILE A 178 -26.74 -14.16 4.78
C ILE A 178 -26.33 -13.92 6.23
N VAL A 179 -25.67 -12.79 6.50
CA VAL A 179 -25.18 -12.47 7.85
C VAL A 179 -26.33 -12.33 8.84
N ARG A 180 -27.43 -11.67 8.47
CA ARG A 180 -28.64 -11.58 9.31
C ARG A 180 -29.19 -12.96 9.65
N LYS A 181 -29.24 -13.88 8.69
CA LYS A 181 -29.72 -15.25 8.89
C LYS A 181 -28.80 -16.07 9.82
N ILE A 182 -27.48 -15.91 9.69
CA ILE A 182 -26.51 -16.57 10.57
C ILE A 182 -26.63 -16.03 12.00
N LYS A 183 -26.58 -14.71 12.19
CA LYS A 183 -26.68 -14.07 13.52
C LYS A 183 -28.02 -14.33 14.22
N ALA A 184 -29.10 -14.61 13.47
CA ALA A 184 -30.38 -15.01 14.05
C ALA A 184 -30.36 -16.42 14.68
N LYS A 185 -29.40 -17.28 14.30
CA LYS A 185 -29.37 -18.70 14.68
C LYS A 185 -28.11 -19.13 15.44
N VAL A 186 -27.01 -18.37 15.38
CA VAL A 186 -25.71 -18.66 16.00
C VAL A 186 -25.27 -17.48 16.87
N LYS A 187 -24.79 -17.74 18.09
CA LYS A 187 -24.47 -16.69 19.06
C LYS A 187 -22.99 -16.29 19.07
N LEU A 188 -22.10 -17.13 18.56
CA LEU A 188 -20.68 -16.81 18.43
C LEU A 188 -20.44 -15.49 17.65
N PRO A 189 -19.34 -14.77 17.95
CA PRO A 189 -18.85 -13.69 17.11
C PRO A 189 -18.64 -14.20 15.68
N LEU A 190 -19.14 -13.43 14.71
CA LEU A 190 -19.05 -13.77 13.29
C LEU A 190 -18.05 -12.84 12.62
N ALA A 191 -17.04 -13.42 11.99
CA ALA A 191 -16.12 -12.76 11.09
C ALA A 191 -16.55 -12.95 9.62
N ILE A 192 -16.17 -11.99 8.77
CA ILE A 192 -16.40 -12.03 7.32
C ILE A 192 -15.06 -11.99 6.59
N HIS A 193 -14.89 -12.90 5.64
CA HIS A 193 -13.70 -12.98 4.78
C HIS A 193 -14.13 -12.96 3.31
N CYS A 194 -13.80 -11.90 2.57
CA CYS A 194 -14.23 -11.72 1.18
C CYS A 194 -13.03 -11.62 0.24
N HIS A 195 -13.03 -12.43 -0.81
CA HIS A 195 -12.17 -12.23 -1.98
C HIS A 195 -12.80 -11.27 -2.99
N ASP A 196 -11.97 -10.73 -3.88
CA ASP A 196 -12.31 -9.60 -4.75
C ASP A 196 -12.51 -9.95 -6.23
N ASP A 197 -12.84 -11.20 -6.57
CA ASP A 197 -12.95 -11.66 -7.96
C ASP A 197 -13.91 -10.80 -8.83
N PHE A 198 -14.91 -10.17 -8.22
CA PHE A 198 -15.85 -9.25 -8.88
C PHE A 198 -15.68 -7.78 -8.47
N GLY A 199 -14.62 -7.43 -7.74
CA GLY A 199 -14.37 -6.06 -7.25
C GLY A 199 -15.32 -5.61 -6.12
N LEU A 200 -15.91 -6.57 -5.40
CA LEU A 200 -16.94 -6.33 -4.39
C LEU A 200 -16.49 -6.67 -2.96
N ALA A 201 -15.25 -7.10 -2.72
CA ALA A 201 -14.79 -7.54 -1.40
C ALA A 201 -14.96 -6.46 -0.33
N THR A 202 -14.51 -5.23 -0.60
CA THR A 202 -14.66 -4.09 0.32
C THR A 202 -16.14 -3.83 0.62
N ALA A 203 -17.02 -3.82 -0.40
CA ALA A 203 -18.45 -3.57 -0.22
C ALA A 203 -19.15 -4.70 0.54
N ASN A 204 -18.85 -5.96 0.22
CA ASN A 204 -19.37 -7.13 0.89
C ASN A 204 -18.97 -7.14 2.37
N THR A 205 -17.70 -6.90 2.68
CA THR A 205 -17.22 -6.80 4.07
C THR A 205 -17.98 -5.72 4.84
N ILE A 206 -18.15 -4.53 4.28
CA ILE A 206 -18.92 -3.44 4.91
C ILE A 206 -20.37 -3.86 5.19
N PHE A 207 -21.04 -4.50 4.22
CA PHE A 207 -22.43 -4.93 4.38
C PHE A 207 -22.58 -6.08 5.38
N GLY A 208 -21.59 -6.98 5.44
CA GLY A 208 -21.54 -8.02 6.48
C GLY A 208 -21.42 -7.43 7.88
N ILE A 209 -20.51 -6.47 8.08
CA ILE A 209 -20.38 -5.75 9.35
C ILE A 209 -21.67 -5.00 9.71
N LYS A 210 -22.26 -4.27 8.75
CA LYS A 210 -23.53 -3.55 8.93
C LYS A 210 -24.69 -4.49 9.29
N ALA A 211 -24.65 -5.74 8.81
CA ALA A 211 -25.63 -6.78 9.12
C ALA A 211 -25.46 -7.41 10.52
N GLY A 212 -24.35 -7.13 11.21
CA GLY A 212 -24.10 -7.60 12.58
C GLY A 212 -22.91 -8.55 12.74
N ALA A 213 -22.07 -8.73 11.71
CA ALA A 213 -20.76 -9.36 11.89
C ALA A 213 -19.86 -8.46 12.74
N GLU A 214 -19.07 -9.07 13.62
CA GLU A 214 -18.28 -8.41 14.68
C GLU A 214 -16.80 -8.32 14.36
N GLU A 215 -16.37 -9.00 13.30
CA GLU A 215 -14.98 -9.10 12.86
C GLU A 215 -14.93 -9.16 11.32
N PHE A 216 -13.82 -8.74 10.74
CA PHE A 216 -13.54 -9.02 9.33
C PHE A 216 -12.08 -9.36 9.11
N HIS A 217 -11.84 -10.13 8.05
CA HIS A 217 -10.51 -10.45 7.55
C HIS A 217 -10.21 -9.53 6.38
N GLY A 218 -8.98 -9.06 6.32
CA GLY A 218 -8.50 -8.31 5.18
C GLY A 218 -6.99 -8.33 5.09
N THR A 219 -6.48 -7.69 4.06
CA THR A 219 -5.05 -7.47 3.87
C THR A 219 -4.76 -6.01 3.61
N ILE A 220 -3.55 -5.58 3.93
CA ILE A 220 -3.05 -4.29 3.49
C ILE A 220 -2.92 -4.31 1.96
N ASN A 221 -3.39 -3.25 1.30
CA ASN A 221 -3.39 -3.08 -0.15
C ASN A 221 -4.30 -4.06 -0.92
N GLY A 222 -5.08 -4.91 -0.24
CA GLY A 222 -5.91 -5.93 -0.88
C GLY A 222 -5.13 -7.10 -1.47
N LEU A 223 -3.91 -7.39 -0.97
CA LEU A 223 -3.15 -8.58 -1.35
C LEU A 223 -3.95 -9.88 -1.10
N GLY A 224 -3.71 -10.92 -1.89
CA GLY A 224 -4.36 -12.21 -1.74
C GLY A 224 -4.30 -13.06 -3.00
N GLU A 225 -4.91 -14.24 -2.94
CA GLU A 225 -5.11 -15.05 -4.14
C GLU A 225 -5.93 -14.31 -5.22
N ARG A 226 -5.54 -14.49 -6.49
CA ARG A 226 -6.25 -13.98 -7.68
C ARG A 226 -6.40 -12.45 -7.65
N ALA A 227 -7.62 -11.95 -7.45
CA ALA A 227 -7.93 -10.53 -7.36
C ALA A 227 -7.69 -9.95 -5.96
N GLY A 228 -7.37 -10.80 -4.97
CA GLY A 228 -7.01 -10.39 -3.63
C GLY A 228 -8.15 -10.50 -2.62
N ASN A 229 -7.91 -9.89 -1.46
CA ASN A 229 -8.84 -9.82 -0.34
C ASN A 229 -9.44 -8.42 -0.19
N ALA A 230 -10.44 -8.27 0.68
CA ALA A 230 -10.89 -6.95 1.12
C ALA A 230 -9.71 -6.13 1.70
N ALA A 231 -9.55 -4.91 1.19
CA ALA A 231 -8.44 -4.05 1.57
C ALA A 231 -8.72 -3.34 2.90
N ILE A 232 -7.88 -3.58 3.93
CA ILE A 232 -8.08 -3.04 5.28
C ILE A 232 -8.19 -1.51 5.26
N GLU A 233 -7.31 -0.84 4.52
CA GLU A 233 -7.32 0.63 4.47
C GLU A 233 -8.61 1.21 3.90
N GLU A 234 -9.28 0.49 2.99
CA GLU A 234 -10.56 0.93 2.42
C GLU A 234 -11.72 0.63 3.36
N VAL A 235 -11.78 -0.59 3.89
CA VAL A 235 -12.85 -1.04 4.78
C VAL A 235 -12.87 -0.19 6.04
N VAL A 236 -11.71 0.03 6.68
CA VAL A 236 -11.59 0.83 7.91
C VAL A 236 -12.10 2.25 7.69
N ILE A 237 -11.65 2.89 6.61
CA ILE A 237 -12.03 4.27 6.33
C ILE A 237 -13.52 4.38 6.01
N ALA A 238 -14.07 3.45 5.21
CA ALA A 238 -15.48 3.43 4.91
C ALA A 238 -16.34 3.20 6.17
N LEU A 239 -16.00 2.22 7.01
CA LEU A 239 -16.71 1.93 8.25
C LEU A 239 -16.74 3.14 9.20
N GLU A 240 -15.60 3.79 9.40
CA GLU A 240 -15.51 4.92 10.33
C GLU A 240 -16.16 6.20 9.81
N TYR A 241 -15.92 6.57 8.55
CA TYR A 241 -16.38 7.84 8.00
C TYR A 241 -17.79 7.81 7.41
N LEU A 242 -18.23 6.66 6.88
CA LEU A 242 -19.54 6.54 6.24
C LEU A 242 -20.59 5.91 7.16
N TYR A 243 -20.19 5.02 8.06
CA TYR A 243 -21.11 4.26 8.93
C TYR A 243 -20.95 4.57 10.42
N GLY A 244 -19.95 5.35 10.83
CA GLY A 244 -19.69 5.67 12.24
C GLY A 244 -19.28 4.47 13.09
N ILE A 245 -18.84 3.38 12.46
CA ILE A 245 -18.41 2.14 13.12
C ILE A 245 -16.92 2.23 13.41
N LYS A 246 -16.55 2.13 14.69
CA LYS A 246 -15.18 2.36 15.15
C LYS A 246 -14.32 1.09 15.01
N THR A 247 -13.04 1.29 14.67
CA THR A 247 -11.98 0.29 14.75
C THR A 247 -10.89 0.74 15.73
N LYS A 248 -9.87 -0.09 15.98
CA LYS A 248 -8.66 0.29 16.74
C LYS A 248 -7.58 0.97 15.88
N ILE A 249 -7.83 1.12 14.58
CA ILE A 249 -6.81 1.50 13.61
C ILE A 249 -6.38 2.96 13.79
N LYS A 250 -5.07 3.14 13.95
CA LYS A 250 -4.37 4.42 13.93
C LYS A 250 -4.21 4.86 12.47
N LYS A 251 -5.27 5.47 11.93
CA LYS A 251 -5.42 5.84 10.52
C LYS A 251 -4.19 6.56 9.96
N GLU A 252 -3.52 7.39 10.74
CA GLU A 252 -2.34 8.16 10.34
C GLU A 252 -1.14 7.28 9.95
N ARG A 253 -1.19 5.98 10.25
CA ARG A 253 -0.17 4.98 9.88
C ARG A 253 -0.50 4.21 8.60
N LEU A 254 -1.74 4.27 8.10
CA LEU A 254 -2.21 3.46 6.97
C LEU A 254 -1.28 3.57 5.76
N TYR A 255 -0.95 4.79 5.33
CA TYR A 255 -0.09 4.98 4.16
C TYR A 255 1.32 4.42 4.35
N ASN A 256 1.92 4.61 5.54
CA ASN A 256 3.27 4.10 5.80
C ASN A 256 3.29 2.56 5.86
N THR A 257 2.26 1.94 6.45
CA THR A 257 2.10 0.48 6.45
C THR A 257 1.89 -0.04 5.02
N SER A 258 1.05 0.62 4.22
CA SER A 258 0.84 0.32 2.80
C SER A 258 2.15 0.35 2.00
N LYS A 259 2.98 1.39 2.17
CA LYS A 259 4.28 1.51 1.50
C LYS A 259 5.31 0.50 1.98
N LEU A 260 5.28 0.09 3.24
CA LEU A 260 6.12 -0.99 3.74
C LEU A 260 5.75 -2.32 3.07
N VAL A 261 4.45 -2.65 3.05
CA VAL A 261 3.94 -3.87 2.42
C VAL A 261 4.22 -3.86 0.91
N GLU A 262 3.98 -2.77 0.19
CA GLU A 262 4.34 -2.59 -1.22
C GLU A 262 5.83 -2.88 -1.45
N LYS A 263 6.71 -2.31 -0.64
CA LYS A 263 8.16 -2.48 -0.76
C LYS A 263 8.60 -3.93 -0.53
N LEU A 264 8.06 -4.60 0.49
CA LEU A 264 8.50 -5.94 0.89
C LEU A 264 7.87 -7.04 0.03
N SER A 265 6.60 -6.90 -0.34
CA SER A 265 5.91 -7.81 -1.26
C SER A 265 6.32 -7.62 -2.72
N ARG A 266 6.82 -6.43 -3.08
CA ARG A 266 7.12 -6.01 -4.46
C ARG A 266 5.90 -5.92 -5.36
N VAL A 267 4.70 -5.92 -4.78
CA VAL A 267 3.45 -5.69 -5.49
C VAL A 267 3.17 -4.19 -5.48
N VAL A 268 3.26 -3.57 -6.67
CA VAL A 268 3.06 -2.13 -6.84
C VAL A 268 1.60 -1.77 -6.58
N VAL A 269 1.38 -0.77 -5.73
CA VAL A 269 0.04 -0.24 -5.45
C VAL A 269 -0.38 0.63 -6.65
N PRO A 270 -1.56 0.39 -7.25
CA PRO A 270 -2.05 1.23 -8.33
C PRO A 270 -2.09 2.71 -7.90
N PRO A 271 -1.66 3.67 -8.74
CA PRO A 271 -1.67 5.08 -8.36
C PRO A 271 -3.06 5.59 -7.95
N ASN A 272 -4.12 5.01 -8.52
CA ASN A 272 -5.51 5.35 -8.22
C ASN A 272 -6.16 4.45 -7.13
N LYS A 273 -5.40 3.62 -6.41
CA LYS A 273 -5.93 2.84 -5.28
C LYS A 273 -6.57 3.79 -4.25
N PRO A 274 -7.83 3.56 -3.84
CA PRO A 274 -8.46 4.35 -2.79
C PRO A 274 -7.59 4.46 -1.55
N ILE A 275 -7.62 5.62 -0.90
CA ILE A 275 -6.90 5.97 0.34
C ILE A 275 -5.37 6.06 0.20
N VAL A 276 -4.70 5.00 -0.26
CA VAL A 276 -3.23 4.89 -0.21
C VAL A 276 -2.53 5.12 -1.55
N GLY A 277 -3.26 5.12 -2.67
CA GLY A 277 -2.71 5.36 -3.99
C GLY A 277 -2.11 6.76 -4.16
N ASP A 278 -1.08 6.87 -4.99
CA ASP A 278 -0.34 8.11 -5.21
C ASP A 278 -1.22 9.28 -5.73
N ASN A 279 -2.31 8.98 -6.42
CA ASN A 279 -3.27 9.94 -6.94
C ASN A 279 -4.48 10.20 -6.02
N ALA A 280 -4.65 9.45 -4.92
CA ALA A 280 -5.84 9.54 -4.05
C ALA A 280 -6.08 10.94 -3.46
N PHE A 281 -5.02 11.75 -3.28
CA PHE A 281 -5.07 13.13 -2.78
C PHE A 281 -4.31 14.10 -3.69
N THR A 282 -4.31 13.82 -4.99
CA THR A 282 -3.58 14.59 -6.00
C THR A 282 -4.55 15.32 -6.91
N HIS A 283 -4.36 16.63 -7.07
CA HIS A 283 -5.27 17.50 -7.83
C HIS A 283 -4.52 18.24 -8.94
N GLU A 284 -5.03 18.15 -10.18
CA GLU A 284 -4.50 18.90 -11.34
C GLU A 284 -5.46 19.99 -11.83
N SER A 285 -6.77 19.68 -11.84
CA SER A 285 -7.81 20.52 -12.43
C SER A 285 -7.90 21.89 -11.76
N GLY A 286 -7.70 22.95 -12.55
CA GLY A 286 -7.72 24.33 -12.07
C GLY A 286 -9.03 24.75 -11.38
N ILE A 287 -10.16 24.19 -11.79
CA ILE A 287 -11.45 24.43 -11.13
C ILE A 287 -11.52 23.70 -9.78
N HIS A 288 -10.91 22.53 -9.66
CA HIS A 288 -10.86 21.78 -8.41
C HIS A 288 -9.92 22.45 -7.43
N THR A 289 -8.70 22.79 -7.85
CA THR A 289 -7.71 23.45 -6.99
C THR A 289 -8.20 24.80 -6.50
N SER A 290 -8.84 25.61 -7.36
CA SER A 290 -9.41 26.90 -6.96
C SER A 290 -10.47 26.77 -5.87
N ALA A 291 -11.32 25.74 -5.92
CA ALA A 291 -12.34 25.51 -4.91
C ALA A 291 -11.75 24.86 -3.65
N LEU A 292 -10.81 23.93 -3.81
CA LEU A 292 -10.06 23.30 -2.73
C LEU A 292 -9.28 24.32 -1.89
N PHE A 293 -8.68 25.34 -2.51
CA PHE A 293 -7.98 26.41 -1.79
C PHE A 293 -8.93 27.31 -0.97
N ARG A 294 -10.22 27.35 -1.30
CA ARG A 294 -11.24 28.08 -0.53
C ARG A 294 -11.81 27.22 0.59
N ASP A 295 -12.14 25.97 0.28
CA ASP A 295 -12.56 24.96 1.23
C ASP A 295 -12.15 23.57 0.73
N ALA A 296 -11.22 22.94 1.43
CA ALA A 296 -10.69 21.63 1.07
C ALA A 296 -11.79 20.54 1.00
N LYS A 297 -12.86 20.68 1.80
CA LYS A 297 -13.98 19.73 1.83
C LYS A 297 -14.74 19.63 0.50
N SER A 298 -14.55 20.59 -0.41
CA SER A 298 -15.17 20.58 -1.74
C SER A 298 -14.75 19.37 -2.60
N TYR A 299 -13.54 18.86 -2.43
CA TYR A 299 -13.02 17.70 -3.17
C TYR A 299 -12.30 16.67 -2.29
N GLU A 300 -12.14 16.93 -1.00
CA GLU A 300 -11.50 16.03 -0.06
C GLU A 300 -12.48 15.65 1.05
N PRO A 301 -13.25 14.55 0.87
CA PRO A 301 -14.15 14.06 1.93
C PRO A 301 -13.38 13.65 3.19
N ILE A 302 -12.08 13.37 3.04
CA ILE A 302 -11.14 13.02 4.10
C ILE A 302 -9.86 13.82 3.86
N SER A 303 -9.34 14.46 4.92
CA SER A 303 -8.05 15.15 4.83
C SER A 303 -6.92 14.12 4.64
N PRO A 304 -5.96 14.32 3.71
CA PRO A 304 -4.86 13.37 3.51
C PRO A 304 -4.09 13.03 4.79
N GLU A 305 -3.93 14.00 5.69
CA GLU A 305 -3.19 13.85 6.95
C GLU A 305 -3.80 12.79 7.86
N VAL A 306 -5.12 12.55 7.77
CA VAL A 306 -5.83 11.51 8.52
C VAL A 306 -5.21 10.14 8.26
N VAL A 307 -4.77 9.90 7.03
CA VAL A 307 -4.28 8.58 6.59
C VAL A 307 -2.76 8.52 6.44
N GLY A 308 -2.06 9.54 6.96
CA GLY A 308 -0.60 9.65 6.86
C GLY A 308 -0.12 10.18 5.51
N ARG A 309 -1.00 10.84 4.75
CA ARG A 309 -0.72 11.41 3.42
C ARG A 309 -0.58 12.92 3.47
N LYS A 310 -0.19 13.48 2.33
CA LYS A 310 -0.22 14.92 2.06
C LYS A 310 -0.95 15.17 0.75
N ARG A 311 -1.61 16.32 0.68
CA ARG A 311 -2.17 16.82 -0.58
C ARG A 311 -1.04 17.13 -1.56
N VAL A 312 -1.24 16.78 -2.81
CA VAL A 312 -0.32 17.13 -3.90
C VAL A 312 -1.07 17.92 -4.96
N ILE A 313 -0.55 19.09 -5.33
CA ILE A 313 -1.04 19.85 -6.48
C ILE A 313 -0.08 19.59 -7.63
N VAL A 314 -0.58 19.01 -8.72
CA VAL A 314 0.21 18.77 -9.93
C VAL A 314 -0.19 19.81 -10.98
N LEU A 315 0.78 20.36 -11.68
CA LEU A 315 0.51 21.20 -12.84
C LEU A 315 0.58 20.36 -14.11
N GLY A 316 -0.28 20.69 -15.07
CA GLY A 316 -0.41 19.98 -16.32
C GLY A 316 -1.33 20.74 -17.27
N LYS A 317 -1.87 20.06 -18.27
CA LYS A 317 -2.78 20.66 -19.26
C LYS A 317 -4.06 21.20 -18.61
N HIS A 318 -4.43 20.68 -17.44
CA HIS A 318 -5.60 21.13 -16.68
C HIS A 318 -5.28 22.21 -15.64
N ALA A 319 -4.04 22.69 -15.57
CA ALA A 319 -3.64 23.73 -14.62
C ALA A 319 -4.49 25.00 -14.76
N GLY A 320 -4.95 25.49 -13.62
CA GLY A 320 -5.65 26.77 -13.50
C GLY A 320 -4.77 27.87 -12.93
N ARG A 321 -5.23 29.11 -13.09
CA ARG A 321 -4.59 30.30 -12.54
C ARG A 321 -4.28 30.17 -11.04
N ALA A 322 -5.22 29.65 -10.24
CA ALA A 322 -5.06 29.51 -8.80
C ALA A 322 -3.89 28.58 -8.42
N SER A 323 -3.69 27.47 -9.14
CA SER A 323 -2.58 26.54 -8.87
C SER A 323 -1.22 27.20 -9.16
N VAL A 324 -1.14 27.98 -10.25
CA VAL A 324 0.09 28.72 -10.60
C VAL A 324 0.34 29.85 -9.60
N GLU A 325 -0.70 30.59 -9.20
CA GLU A 325 -0.59 31.65 -8.18
C GLU A 325 -0.11 31.10 -6.83
N ALA A 326 -0.57 29.91 -6.42
CA ALA A 326 -0.09 29.27 -5.20
C ALA A 326 1.43 29.01 -5.24
N ILE A 327 1.94 28.44 -6.34
CA ILE A 327 3.37 28.21 -6.53
C ILE A 327 4.14 29.53 -6.61
N MET A 328 3.61 30.52 -7.33
CA MET A 328 4.24 31.84 -7.40
C MET A 328 4.35 32.50 -6.03
N ASN A 329 3.31 32.38 -5.19
CA ASN A 329 3.34 32.91 -3.83
C ASN A 329 4.39 32.21 -2.95
N GLU A 330 4.52 30.87 -3.05
CA GLU A 330 5.59 30.13 -2.37
C GLU A 330 7.00 30.53 -2.83
N LEU A 331 7.14 30.90 -4.10
CA LEU A 331 8.40 31.39 -4.68
C LEU A 331 8.64 32.90 -4.46
N GLY A 332 7.66 33.64 -3.90
CA GLY A 332 7.74 35.08 -3.69
C GLY A 332 7.58 35.93 -4.97
N TYR A 333 6.97 35.38 -6.01
CA TYR A 333 6.75 36.04 -7.31
C TYR A 333 5.33 36.60 -7.45
N LYS A 334 5.20 37.65 -8.29
CA LYS A 334 3.92 38.23 -8.71
C LYS A 334 3.94 38.43 -10.22
N ALA A 335 2.80 38.19 -10.88
CA ALA A 335 2.61 38.39 -12.32
C ALA A 335 1.46 39.36 -12.59
N THR A 336 1.57 40.13 -13.68
CA THR A 336 0.41 40.83 -14.27
C THR A 336 -0.59 39.82 -14.88
N PRO A 337 -1.84 40.22 -15.16
CA PRO A 337 -2.80 39.36 -15.85
C PRO A 337 -2.28 38.79 -17.18
N GLU A 338 -1.52 39.58 -17.94
CA GLU A 338 -0.91 39.20 -19.22
C GLU A 338 0.19 38.16 -19.02
N GLN A 339 1.09 38.39 -18.05
CA GLN A 339 2.14 37.44 -17.68
C GLN A 339 1.55 36.11 -17.20
N MET A 340 0.50 36.16 -16.37
CA MET A 340 -0.19 34.97 -15.89
C MET A 340 -0.83 34.18 -17.04
N LYS A 341 -1.43 34.87 -18.02
CA LYS A 341 -1.98 34.25 -19.23
C LYS A 341 -0.90 33.54 -20.04
N GLU A 342 0.27 34.17 -20.19
CA GLU A 342 1.41 33.59 -20.89
C GLU A 342 1.98 32.36 -20.15
N ILE A 343 2.17 32.45 -18.83
CA ILE A 343 2.64 31.33 -17.99
C ILE A 343 1.71 30.12 -18.17
N LEU A 344 0.40 30.33 -18.05
CA LEU A 344 -0.59 29.27 -18.23
C LEU A 344 -0.56 28.67 -19.64
N ALA A 345 -0.40 29.49 -20.68
CA ALA A 345 -0.32 29.00 -22.06
C ALA A 345 0.90 28.08 -22.25
N ARG A 346 2.07 28.48 -21.74
CA ARG A 346 3.31 27.70 -21.83
C ARG A 346 3.22 26.38 -21.04
N ILE A 347 2.62 26.40 -19.84
CA ILE A 347 2.38 25.18 -19.05
C ILE A 347 1.49 24.20 -19.83
N LYS A 348 0.39 24.71 -20.42
CA LYS A 348 -0.54 23.90 -21.22
C LYS A 348 0.12 23.32 -22.45
N GLU A 349 0.97 24.08 -23.13
CA GLU A 349 1.71 23.61 -24.31
C GLU A 349 2.62 22.41 -23.98
N ILE A 350 3.26 22.39 -22.80
CA ILE A 350 4.03 21.22 -22.35
C ILE A 350 3.09 20.03 -22.15
N GLY A 351 1.96 20.23 -21.46
CA GLY A 351 0.95 19.20 -21.25
C GLY A 351 0.34 18.65 -22.55
N ASP A 352 0.09 19.50 -23.55
CA ASP A 352 -0.46 19.14 -24.86
C ASP A 352 0.52 18.28 -25.67
N LYS A 353 1.82 18.37 -25.38
CA LYS A 353 2.85 17.49 -25.95
C LYS A 353 2.95 16.13 -25.23
N GLY A 354 2.00 15.82 -24.34
CA GLY A 354 1.98 14.57 -23.57
C GLY A 354 3.04 14.50 -22.47
N LYS A 355 3.67 15.63 -22.13
CA LYS A 355 4.75 15.69 -21.14
C LYS A 355 4.17 16.02 -19.76
N ARG A 356 4.65 15.31 -18.74
CA ARG A 356 4.44 15.71 -17.34
C ARG A 356 5.14 17.06 -17.11
N VAL A 357 4.40 18.03 -16.60
CA VAL A 357 4.94 19.33 -16.21
C VAL A 357 5.50 19.19 -14.79
N THR A 358 6.79 19.46 -14.62
CA THR A 358 7.45 19.40 -13.31
C THR A 358 7.49 20.77 -12.64
N ASP A 359 7.76 20.80 -11.33
CA ASP A 359 7.91 22.07 -10.61
C ASP A 359 9.06 22.91 -11.20
N ALA A 360 10.11 22.24 -11.69
CA ALA A 360 11.22 22.89 -12.40
C ALA A 360 10.78 23.54 -13.72
N ASP A 361 9.95 22.86 -14.51
CA ASP A 361 9.41 23.42 -15.76
C ASP A 361 8.55 24.66 -15.46
N VAL A 362 7.68 24.56 -14.44
CA VAL A 362 6.80 25.66 -14.02
C VAL A 362 7.61 26.85 -13.56
N ARG A 363 8.59 26.63 -12.69
CA ARG A 363 9.50 27.66 -12.21
C ARG A 363 10.24 28.34 -13.36
N THR A 364 10.78 27.55 -14.28
CA THR A 364 11.49 28.04 -15.46
C THR A 364 10.58 28.91 -16.33
N ILE A 365 9.33 28.49 -16.55
CA ILE A 365 8.34 29.27 -17.30
C ILE A 365 8.05 30.58 -16.58
N ILE A 366 7.78 30.55 -15.27
CA ILE A 366 7.50 31.75 -14.47
C ILE A 366 8.68 32.72 -14.55
N GLU A 367 9.89 32.27 -14.24
CA GLU A 367 11.11 33.09 -14.25
C GLU A 367 11.38 33.67 -15.66
N THR A 368 11.12 32.90 -16.72
CA THR A 368 11.27 33.39 -18.10
C THR A 368 10.27 34.51 -18.42
N VAL A 369 8.99 34.34 -18.09
CA VAL A 369 7.94 35.33 -18.36
C VAL A 369 8.11 36.58 -17.51
N LEU A 370 8.58 36.43 -16.26
CA LEU A 370 8.89 37.54 -15.36
C LEU A 370 10.26 38.17 -15.62
N GLN A 371 11.05 37.63 -16.56
CA GLN A 371 12.42 38.05 -16.87
C GLN A 371 13.37 38.02 -15.65
N ILE A 372 13.13 37.08 -14.73
CA ILE A 372 13.95 36.87 -13.54
C ILE A 372 15.16 36.04 -13.95
N LYS A 373 16.35 36.63 -13.87
CA LYS A 373 17.61 35.90 -14.03
C LYS A 373 18.06 35.38 -12.67
N ARG A 374 17.93 34.07 -12.44
CA ARG A 374 18.52 33.41 -11.28
C ARG A 374 19.80 32.70 -11.71
N GLU A 375 20.89 32.99 -11.03
CA GLU A 375 22.09 32.17 -11.18
C GLU A 375 21.86 30.84 -10.45
N LYS A 376 22.01 29.73 -11.17
CA LYS A 376 22.00 28.41 -10.55
C LYS A 376 23.15 28.33 -9.55
N LYS A 377 22.82 28.02 -8.29
CA LYS A 377 23.77 27.84 -7.19
C LYS A 377 24.77 26.74 -7.53
N VAL A 378 24.27 25.64 -8.10
CA VAL A 378 25.06 24.47 -8.49
C VAL A 378 24.97 24.29 -10.00
N LYS A 379 26.14 24.25 -10.65
CA LYS A 379 26.28 23.90 -12.06
C LYS A 379 27.21 22.71 -12.20
N LEU A 380 26.83 21.73 -13.01
CA LEU A 380 27.74 20.66 -13.42
C LEU A 380 28.65 21.20 -14.53
N GLU A 381 29.95 21.08 -14.33
CA GLU A 381 30.96 21.39 -15.36
C GLU A 381 31.46 20.12 -16.03
N ASP A 382 31.86 19.12 -15.22
CA ASP A 382 32.34 17.82 -15.73
C ASP A 382 31.71 16.65 -14.96
N LEU A 383 31.47 15.56 -15.67
CA LEU A 383 31.04 14.27 -15.13
C LEU A 383 31.81 13.16 -15.83
N ALA A 384 32.54 12.36 -15.06
CA ALA A 384 33.20 11.15 -15.54
C ALA A 384 32.71 9.96 -14.73
N ILE A 385 32.31 8.88 -15.41
CA ILE A 385 31.73 7.70 -14.77
C ILE A 385 32.43 6.45 -15.29
N PHE A 386 32.71 5.53 -14.38
CA PHE A 386 33.20 4.20 -14.69
C PHE A 386 32.30 3.17 -14.02
N SER A 387 31.77 2.21 -14.79
CA SER A 387 30.88 1.16 -14.31
C SER A 387 31.00 -0.08 -15.19
N GLY A 388 30.69 -1.24 -14.63
CA GLY A 388 30.77 -2.54 -15.33
C GLY A 388 30.34 -3.69 -14.44
N LYS A 389 30.22 -4.89 -15.01
CA LYS A 389 29.61 -6.06 -14.34
C LYS A 389 30.30 -6.47 -13.02
N ASN A 390 31.63 -6.41 -12.97
CA ASN A 390 32.44 -6.87 -11.83
C ASN A 390 33.37 -5.78 -11.31
N VAL A 391 32.98 -4.52 -11.48
CA VAL A 391 33.73 -3.37 -10.97
C VAL A 391 32.81 -2.56 -10.09
N MET A 392 33.36 -1.93 -9.06
CA MET A 392 32.63 -1.00 -8.23
C MET A 392 32.33 0.27 -9.06
N PRO A 393 31.06 0.62 -9.31
CA PRO A 393 30.72 1.83 -10.03
C PRO A 393 31.28 3.05 -9.30
N MET A 394 31.90 3.96 -10.05
CA MET A 394 32.47 5.20 -9.52
C MET A 394 32.17 6.37 -10.44
N ALA A 395 32.03 7.55 -9.85
CA ALA A 395 31.84 8.79 -10.57
C ALA A 395 32.72 9.90 -9.98
N SER A 396 33.22 10.77 -10.84
CA SER A 396 33.87 12.03 -10.51
C SER A 396 33.05 13.18 -11.08
N VAL A 397 32.79 14.20 -10.28
CA VAL A 397 32.04 15.40 -10.67
C VAL A 397 32.86 16.65 -10.43
N LYS A 398 32.85 17.57 -11.38
CA LYS A 398 33.27 18.96 -11.19
C LYS A 398 32.01 19.82 -11.15
N LEU A 399 31.75 20.41 -9.99
CA LEU A 399 30.62 21.32 -9.78
C LEU A 399 31.13 22.74 -9.55
N LYS A 400 30.45 23.72 -10.14
CA LYS A 400 30.59 25.13 -9.77
C LYS A 400 29.47 25.50 -8.81
N ILE A 401 29.83 25.75 -7.56
CA ILE A 401 28.91 26.04 -6.45
C ILE A 401 29.17 27.46 -5.96
N ASP A 402 28.21 28.36 -6.07
CA ASP A 402 28.36 29.79 -5.75
C ASP A 402 29.60 30.41 -6.41
N GLY A 403 29.88 30.01 -7.65
CA GLY A 403 31.04 30.46 -8.43
C GLY A 403 32.36 29.74 -8.11
N GLN A 404 32.44 28.93 -7.05
CA GLN A 404 33.64 28.16 -6.68
C GLN A 404 33.59 26.75 -7.27
N GLU A 405 34.71 26.31 -7.85
CA GLU A 405 34.84 24.95 -8.36
C GLU A 405 35.06 23.95 -7.20
N ARG A 406 34.38 22.81 -7.25
CA ARG A 406 34.62 21.66 -6.39
C ARG A 406 34.66 20.39 -7.21
N ILE A 407 35.66 19.57 -6.94
CA ILE A 407 35.84 18.28 -7.58
C ILE A 407 35.71 17.22 -6.50
N GLU A 408 34.82 16.26 -6.70
CA GLU A 408 34.62 15.14 -5.79
C GLU A 408 34.38 13.85 -6.54
N ALA A 409 34.70 12.73 -5.90
CA ALA A 409 34.43 11.42 -6.42
C ALA A 409 33.77 10.52 -5.37
N ALA A 410 32.90 9.62 -5.83
CA ALA A 410 32.26 8.63 -4.99
C ALA A 410 32.03 7.32 -5.73
N VAL A 411 31.81 6.27 -4.95
CA VAL A 411 31.33 4.97 -5.41
C VAL A 411 29.82 4.86 -5.19
N GLY A 412 29.18 3.91 -5.86
CA GLY A 412 27.74 3.66 -5.70
C GLY A 412 27.33 2.27 -6.17
N LEU A 413 26.07 1.94 -5.98
CA LEU A 413 25.47 0.66 -6.43
C LEU A 413 25.33 0.57 -7.95
N GLY A 414 25.35 1.72 -8.63
CA GLY A 414 25.28 1.86 -10.07
C GLY A 414 25.82 3.22 -10.50
N PRO A 415 25.90 3.51 -11.81
CA PRO A 415 26.48 4.75 -12.32
C PRO A 415 25.74 6.01 -11.86
N VAL A 416 24.39 5.96 -11.81
CA VAL A 416 23.56 7.07 -11.30
C VAL A 416 23.80 7.31 -9.81
N ASP A 417 23.80 6.24 -9.01
CA ASP A 417 24.03 6.34 -7.56
C ASP A 417 25.43 6.86 -7.25
N ALA A 418 26.46 6.39 -7.97
CA ALA A 418 27.82 6.90 -7.84
C ALA A 418 27.91 8.41 -8.13
N ALA A 419 27.26 8.87 -9.20
CA ALA A 419 27.22 10.30 -9.55
C ALA A 419 26.49 11.14 -8.50
N ILE A 420 25.33 10.67 -8.02
CA ILE A 420 24.56 11.34 -6.95
C ILE A 420 25.37 11.37 -5.64
N ASN A 421 26.07 10.30 -5.29
CA ASN A 421 26.94 10.26 -4.11
C ASN A 421 28.12 11.24 -4.24
N ALA A 422 28.70 11.39 -5.43
CA ALA A 422 29.77 12.36 -5.67
C ALA A 422 29.25 13.81 -5.53
N ILE A 423 28.05 14.11 -6.05
CA ILE A 423 27.37 15.41 -5.88
C ILE A 423 27.09 15.70 -4.40
N ARG A 424 26.61 14.70 -3.65
CA ARG A 424 26.37 14.82 -2.20
C ARG A 424 27.65 15.12 -1.43
N ARG A 425 28.78 14.50 -1.80
CA ARG A 425 30.09 14.80 -1.17
C ARG A 425 30.54 16.22 -1.45
N ALA A 426 30.35 16.72 -2.68
CA ALA A 426 30.76 18.07 -3.07
C ALA A 426 30.05 19.15 -2.25
N ILE A 427 28.86 18.86 -1.72
CA ILE A 427 28.01 19.86 -1.10
C ILE A 427 27.45 19.34 0.23
N LYS A 428 28.18 19.64 1.31
CA LYS A 428 27.83 19.24 2.69
C LYS A 428 26.41 19.63 3.10
N GLU A 429 25.90 20.76 2.62
CA GLU A 429 24.52 21.24 2.84
C GLU A 429 23.46 20.30 2.25
N PHE A 430 23.85 19.28 1.48
CA PHE A 430 22.95 18.35 0.78
C PHE A 430 22.86 16.99 1.45
N ALA A 431 23.61 16.76 2.53
CA ALA A 431 23.62 15.48 3.24
C ALA A 431 22.23 15.09 3.77
N ASP A 432 21.35 16.08 4.00
CA ASP A 432 19.97 15.92 4.46
C ASP A 432 18.93 15.77 3.34
N ILE A 433 19.32 15.93 2.06
CA ILE A 433 18.40 15.82 0.92
C ILE A 433 18.13 14.36 0.58
N LYS A 434 16.86 13.96 0.69
CA LYS A 434 16.38 12.61 0.36
C LYS A 434 15.80 12.56 -1.04
N LEU A 435 16.24 11.61 -1.85
CA LEU A 435 15.57 11.21 -3.08
C LEU A 435 14.32 10.40 -2.68
N VAL A 436 13.14 10.97 -2.89
CA VAL A 436 11.84 10.39 -2.50
C VAL A 436 11.32 9.43 -3.56
N SER A 437 11.39 9.85 -4.83
CA SER A 437 11.01 9.04 -5.96
C SER A 437 11.99 9.27 -7.12
N TYR A 438 12.17 8.23 -7.92
CA TYR A 438 12.97 8.24 -9.13
C TYR A 438 12.23 7.43 -10.18
N HIS A 439 11.88 8.07 -11.29
CA HIS A 439 11.14 7.46 -12.37
C HIS A 439 11.86 7.70 -13.70
N VAL A 440 11.89 6.67 -14.55
CA VAL A 440 12.57 6.69 -15.83
C VAL A 440 11.63 6.14 -16.88
N ASP A 441 11.33 6.95 -17.90
CA ASP A 441 10.53 6.56 -19.05
C ASP A 441 11.36 6.70 -20.33
N ALA A 442 11.21 5.76 -21.26
CA ALA A 442 11.67 5.97 -22.64
C ALA A 442 10.57 6.71 -23.40
N ILE A 443 10.85 7.91 -23.90
CA ILE A 443 9.88 8.70 -24.69
C ILE A 443 9.77 8.14 -26.11
N THR A 444 10.89 7.67 -26.66
CA THR A 444 10.97 7.08 -27.99
C THR A 444 11.48 5.64 -27.90
N GLY A 445 11.23 4.85 -28.94
CA GLY A 445 11.88 3.54 -29.07
C GLY A 445 13.30 3.69 -29.64
N GLY A 446 14.09 2.62 -29.54
CA GLY A 446 15.47 2.55 -30.07
C GLY A 446 16.53 2.55 -28.98
N THR A 447 17.77 2.21 -29.34
CA THR A 447 18.92 2.23 -28.43
C THR A 447 19.41 3.66 -28.13
N ASP A 448 18.98 4.62 -28.94
CA ASP A 448 19.20 6.05 -28.85
C ASP A 448 17.96 6.80 -28.32
N ALA A 449 17.05 6.05 -27.67
CA ALA A 449 15.81 6.60 -27.14
C ALA A 449 16.06 7.82 -26.25
N LEU A 450 15.23 8.85 -26.41
CA LEU A 450 15.21 9.94 -25.45
C LEU A 450 14.62 9.42 -24.14
N VAL A 451 15.40 9.52 -23.08
CA VAL A 451 15.02 9.05 -21.75
C VAL A 451 14.54 10.25 -20.94
N ASP A 452 13.37 10.11 -20.35
CA ASP A 452 12.80 11.04 -19.39
C ASP A 452 13.06 10.57 -17.97
N VAL A 453 13.78 11.37 -17.19
CA VAL A 453 14.01 11.08 -15.78
C VAL A 453 13.31 12.13 -14.94
N VAL A 454 12.43 11.69 -14.04
CA VAL A 454 11.74 12.55 -13.08
C VAL A 454 12.15 12.14 -11.66
N VAL A 455 12.64 13.10 -10.89
CA VAL A 455 13.04 12.90 -9.50
C VAL A 455 12.21 13.77 -8.57
N GLN A 456 11.89 13.23 -7.39
CA GLN A 456 11.38 14.03 -6.27
C GLN A 456 12.43 14.09 -5.17
N LEU A 457 12.79 15.31 -4.77
CA LEU A 457 13.75 15.55 -3.69
C LEU A 457 13.03 16.18 -2.51
N LYS A 458 13.40 15.75 -1.31
CA LYS A 458 12.89 16.28 -0.05
C LYS A 458 14.02 16.83 0.79
N LYS A 459 13.86 18.06 1.28
CA LYS A 459 14.65 18.67 2.34
C LYS A 459 13.72 19.26 3.38
N ASP A 460 13.86 18.86 4.63
CA ASP A 460 12.95 19.22 5.72
C ASP A 460 11.48 18.95 5.35
N ASN A 461 10.67 20.00 5.26
CA ASN A 461 9.26 19.95 4.88
C ASN A 461 9.00 20.24 3.40
N LYS A 462 10.03 20.64 2.63
CA LYS A 462 9.92 20.99 1.21
C LYS A 462 10.16 19.75 0.34
N ILE A 463 9.27 19.53 -0.63
CA ILE A 463 9.40 18.50 -1.66
C ILE A 463 9.36 19.22 -3.01
N VAL A 464 10.27 18.87 -3.93
CA VAL A 464 10.31 19.44 -5.28
C VAL A 464 10.45 18.33 -6.30
N THR A 465 9.83 18.50 -7.45
CA THR A 465 9.91 17.60 -8.60
C THR A 465 10.72 18.25 -9.71
N ALA A 466 11.73 17.54 -10.22
CA ALA A 466 12.58 18.00 -11.31
C ALA A 466 12.75 16.92 -12.38
N ARG A 467 13.11 17.37 -13.59
CA ARG A 467 13.20 16.55 -14.79
C ARG A 467 14.56 16.70 -15.46
N GLY A 468 15.06 15.62 -16.02
CA GLY A 468 16.16 15.61 -16.97
C GLY A 468 15.79 14.75 -18.17
N ALA A 469 16.11 15.23 -19.37
CA ALA A 469 15.81 14.52 -20.61
C ALA A 469 17.04 14.50 -21.52
N ARG A 470 17.60 13.30 -21.70
CA ARG A 470 18.80 13.03 -22.52
C ARG A 470 18.66 11.64 -23.12
N THR A 471 19.42 11.37 -24.18
CA THR A 471 19.60 9.99 -24.67
C THR A 471 20.42 9.15 -23.69
N ASP A 472 21.32 9.79 -22.94
CA ASP A 472 22.05 9.17 -21.83
C ASP A 472 21.23 9.23 -20.53
N ILE A 473 20.81 8.05 -20.04
CA ILE A 473 20.04 7.88 -18.79
C ILE A 473 20.77 8.51 -17.60
N ILE A 474 22.09 8.37 -17.53
CA ILE A 474 22.87 8.83 -16.38
C ILE A 474 22.92 10.36 -16.38
N MET A 475 23.15 10.96 -17.55
CA MET A 475 23.16 12.42 -17.67
C MET A 475 21.76 12.99 -17.38
N ALA A 476 20.70 12.38 -17.91
CA ALA A 476 19.33 12.78 -17.59
C ALA A 476 19.07 12.74 -16.07
N SER A 477 19.53 11.67 -15.40
CA SER A 477 19.37 11.50 -13.95
C SER A 477 20.12 12.55 -13.14
N VAL A 478 21.38 12.83 -13.50
CA VAL A 478 22.21 13.81 -12.82
C VAL A 478 21.66 15.23 -13.01
N GLU A 479 21.23 15.58 -14.22
CA GLU A 479 20.61 16.88 -14.48
C GLU A 479 19.31 17.05 -13.69
N ALA A 480 18.44 16.04 -13.68
CA ALA A 480 17.22 16.06 -12.88
C ALA A 480 17.52 16.29 -11.40
N PHE A 481 18.54 15.60 -10.87
CA PHE A 481 18.95 15.71 -9.47
C PHE A 481 19.53 17.10 -9.14
N ILE A 482 20.42 17.64 -9.97
CA ILE A 482 21.00 18.98 -9.78
C ILE A 482 19.94 20.07 -9.92
N GLU A 483 18.98 19.90 -10.82
CA GLU A 483 17.87 20.84 -10.96
C GLU A 483 16.98 20.82 -9.71
N GLY A 484 16.62 19.64 -9.21
CA GLY A 484 15.87 19.51 -7.96
C GLY A 484 16.61 20.14 -6.76
N ILE A 485 17.94 19.99 -6.71
CA ILE A 485 18.77 20.66 -5.72
C ILE A 485 18.64 22.18 -5.84
N ASN A 486 18.84 22.75 -7.03
CA ASN A 486 18.75 24.21 -7.25
C ASN A 486 17.34 24.77 -6.96
N MET A 487 16.32 23.92 -6.88
CA MET A 487 14.98 24.30 -6.42
C MET A 487 14.80 24.30 -4.90
N LEU A 488 15.57 23.46 -4.19
CA LEU A 488 15.54 23.41 -2.72
C LEU A 488 16.24 24.62 -2.08
N PHE A 489 17.19 25.23 -2.80
CA PHE A 489 17.89 26.47 -2.41
C PHE A 489 17.43 27.66 -3.26
#